data_AF-A0A0U2JDV6-F1
#
_entry.id   AF-A0A0U2JDV6-F1
#
_cell.length_a   1.000
_cell.length_b   1.000
_cell.length_c   1.000
_cell.angle_alpha   90.00
_cell.angle_beta   90.00
_cell.angle_gamma   90.00
#
_symmetry.space_group_name_H-M   'P 1'
#
loop_
_entity.id
_entity.type
_entity.pdbx_description
1 polymer ?
#
loop_
_entity_poly.entity_id
_entity_poly.type
_entity_poly.pdbx_seq_one_letter_code
_entity_poly.pdbx_strand_id
1 'polypeptide(L)'
;MDHAAVVTLLGRDVTILLGEDDSDPDGAMLLKSPEAMRQGEHRLARGRTYHRHAAMLAERLGVPFAWKLVTLPGVGHSHRAMAGPAARILLG
;
A
#
# COMPACT_ATOMS: atom_id res chain seq x y z
N MET A 1 4.35 17.78 11.57
CA MET A 1 3.33 16.86 11.01
C MET A 1 2.13 16.93 11.94
N ASP A 2 0.94 17.19 11.41
CA ASP A 2 -0.27 17.26 12.24
C ASP A 2 -0.62 15.86 12.77
N HIS A 3 -0.49 15.68 14.08
CA HIS A 3 -0.78 14.41 14.75
C HIS A 3 -2.27 14.03 14.60
N ALA A 4 -3.18 15.01 14.56
CA ALA A 4 -4.61 14.75 14.42
C ALA A 4 -4.94 14.18 13.04
N ALA A 5 -4.30 14.69 11.98
CA ALA A 5 -4.45 14.18 10.63
C ALA A 5 -3.97 12.72 10.49
N VAL A 6 -2.84 12.36 11.12
CA VAL A 6 -2.30 10.99 11.08
C VAL A 6 -3.24 10.02 11.80
N VAL A 7 -3.71 10.38 13.00
CA VAL A 7 -4.68 9.56 13.74
C VAL A 7 -5.96 9.35 12.95
N THR A 8 -6.50 10.42 12.35
CA THR A 8 -7.70 10.36 11.52
C THR A 8 -7.51 9.43 10.33
N LEU A 9 -6.36 9.49 9.66
CA LEU A 9 -6.06 8.68 8.49
C LEU A 9 -5.96 7.18 8.83
N LEU A 10 -5.32 6.82 9.95
CA LEU A 10 -5.14 5.43 10.35
C LEU A 10 -6.48 4.72 10.63
N GLY A 11 -7.48 5.47 11.11
CA GLY A 11 -8.83 4.97 11.36
C GLY A 11 -9.75 4.90 10.13
N ARG A 12 -9.33 5.37 8.95
CA ARG A 12 -10.17 5.32 7.73
C ARG A 12 -10.11 3.96 7.04
N ASP A 13 -11.18 3.60 6.34
CA ASP A 13 -11.21 2.44 5.45
C ASP A 13 -10.37 2.73 4.20
N VAL A 14 -9.10 2.34 4.27
CA VAL A 14 -8.14 2.49 3.18
C VAL A 14 -7.73 1.09 2.73
N THR A 15 -7.83 0.82 1.42
CA THR A 15 -7.29 -0.42 0.86
C THR A 15 -5.99 -0.16 0.10
N ILE A 16 -4.92 -0.85 0.51
CA ILE A 16 -3.69 -0.97 -0.27
C ILE A 16 -3.87 -2.19 -1.20
N LEU A 17 -4.17 -1.92 -2.47
CA LEU A 17 -4.33 -2.94 -3.51
C LEU A 17 -3.01 -3.12 -4.27
N LEU A 18 -2.47 -4.33 -4.27
CA LEU A 18 -1.18 -4.65 -4.87
C LEU A 18 -1.31 -5.76 -5.92
N GLY A 19 -0.53 -5.68 -6.98
CA GLY A 19 -0.32 -6.81 -7.89
C GLY A 19 0.79 -7.73 -7.35
N GLU A 20 0.55 -9.04 -7.36
CA GLU A 20 1.55 -10.04 -6.94
C GLU A 20 2.82 -10.02 -7.79
N ASP A 21 2.70 -9.72 -9.08
CA ASP A 21 3.81 -9.71 -10.03
C ASP A 21 4.41 -8.30 -10.22
N ASP A 22 3.96 -7.29 -9.45
CA ASP A 22 4.62 -5.95 -9.42
C ASP A 22 5.86 -6.01 -8.50
N SER A 23 6.71 -6.99 -8.80
CA SER A 23 7.86 -7.42 -8.02
C SER A 23 9.21 -7.23 -8.72
N ASP A 24 9.22 -6.57 -9.88
CA ASP A 24 10.43 -6.28 -10.64
C ASP A 24 11.20 -5.07 -10.04
N PRO A 25 12.43 -5.25 -9.51
CA PRO A 25 13.26 -4.16 -8.99
C PRO A 25 13.82 -3.25 -10.09
N ASP A 26 13.76 -3.66 -11.35
CA ASP A 26 14.16 -2.89 -12.53
C ASP A 26 12.96 -2.39 -13.34
N GLY A 27 11.76 -2.52 -12.78
CA GLY A 27 10.52 -2.12 -13.44
C GLY A 27 10.54 -0.68 -13.93
N ALA A 28 9.97 -0.46 -15.12
CA ALA A 28 9.91 0.87 -15.73
C ALA A 28 9.33 1.91 -14.76
N MET A 29 9.94 3.09 -14.72
CA MET A 29 9.55 4.21 -13.84
C MET A 29 9.58 3.91 -12.34
N LEU A 30 10.26 2.84 -11.91
CA LEU A 30 10.44 2.59 -10.48
C LEU A 30 11.41 3.63 -9.90
N LEU A 31 10.95 4.38 -8.89
CA LEU A 31 11.79 5.34 -8.19
C LEU A 31 12.87 4.60 -7.39
N LYS A 32 14.15 4.90 -7.67
CA LYS A 32 15.32 4.28 -7.01
C LYS A 32 16.09 5.23 -6.09
N SER A 33 15.46 6.30 -5.60
CA SER A 33 16.10 7.16 -4.60
C SER A 33 16.38 6.35 -3.31
N PRO A 34 17.39 6.73 -2.50
CA PRO A 34 17.69 6.02 -1.26
C PRO A 34 16.47 5.90 -0.33
N GLU A 35 15.63 6.92 -0.26
CA GLU A 35 14.39 6.95 0.53
C GLU A 35 13.38 5.92 0.06
N ALA A 36 13.24 5.76 -1.26
CA ALA A 36 12.31 4.82 -1.86
C ALA A 36 12.80 3.38 -1.68
N MET A 37 14.11 3.14 -1.81
CA MET A 37 14.70 1.82 -1.61
C MET A 37 14.60 1.32 -0.17
N ARG A 38 14.61 2.23 0.83
CA ARG A 38 14.33 1.87 2.23
C ARG A 38 12.91 1.33 2.47
N GLN A 39 11.97 1.60 1.57
CA GLN A 39 10.60 1.10 1.68
C GLN A 39 10.45 -0.31 1.08
N GLY A 40 11.39 -0.72 0.21
CA GLY A 40 11.39 -2.01 -0.48
C GLY A 40 11.95 -1.91 -1.89
N GLU A 41 12.44 -3.05 -2.41
CA GLU A 41 13.14 -3.13 -3.70
C GLU A 41 12.21 -2.91 -4.90
N HIS A 42 10.92 -3.24 -4.77
CA HIS A 42 9.90 -3.16 -5.82
C HIS A 42 8.53 -2.74 -5.23
N ARG A 43 7.53 -2.49 -6.09
CA ARG A 43 6.24 -1.89 -5.66
C ARG A 43 5.43 -2.77 -4.71
N LEU A 44 5.38 -4.09 -4.95
CA LEU A 44 4.75 -5.04 -4.03
C LEU A 44 5.35 -4.97 -2.62
N ALA A 45 6.69 -4.98 -2.49
CA ALA A 45 7.38 -4.89 -1.21
C ALA A 45 7.10 -3.55 -0.52
N ARG A 46 7.10 -2.44 -1.27
CA ARG A 46 6.80 -1.11 -0.74
C ARG A 46 5.38 -1.02 -0.17
N GLY A 47 4.39 -1.53 -0.89
CA GLY A 47 3.00 -1.56 -0.41
C GLY A 47 2.84 -2.36 0.87
N ARG A 48 3.45 -3.55 0.95
CA ARG A 48 3.47 -4.39 2.16
C ARG A 48 4.16 -3.69 3.33
N THR A 49 5.29 -3.04 3.10
CA THR A 49 6.00 -2.25 4.11
C THR A 49 5.19 -1.08 4.61
N TYR A 50 4.51 -0.36 3.71
CA TYR A 50 3.67 0.79 4.07
C TYR A 50 2.52 0.38 4.98
N HIS A 51 1.78 -0.68 4.61
CA HIS A 51 0.70 -1.21 5.44
C HIS A 51 1.20 -1.66 6.83
N ARG A 52 2.31 -2.42 6.88
CA ARG A 52 2.92 -2.86 8.15
C ARG A 52 3.34 -1.67 9.02
N HIS A 53 3.95 -0.65 8.42
CA HIS A 53 4.37 0.55 9.14
C HIS A 53 3.17 1.32 9.70
N ALA A 54 2.08 1.46 8.93
CA ALA A 54 0.85 2.10 9.38
C ALA A 54 0.20 1.32 10.54
N ALA A 55 0.12 -0.01 10.44
CA ALA A 55 -0.39 -0.86 11.52
C ALA A 55 0.40 -0.71 12.82
N MET A 56 1.74 -0.80 12.74
CA MET A 56 2.62 -0.58 13.90
C MET A 56 2.47 0.83 14.49
N LEU A 57 2.27 1.84 13.65
CA LEU A 57 2.05 3.21 14.13
C LEU A 57 0.71 3.34 14.85
N ALA A 58 -0.36 2.76 14.32
CA ALA A 58 -1.67 2.76 14.96
C ALA A 58 -1.63 2.06 16.32
N GLU A 59 -0.95 0.92 16.41
CA GLU A 59 -0.72 0.19 17.66
C GLU A 59 0.03 1.05 18.68
N ARG A 60 1.17 1.66 18.29
CA ARG A 60 1.95 2.53 19.18
C ARG A 60 1.17 3.74 19.69
N LEU A 61 0.24 4.26 18.89
CA LEU A 61 -0.58 5.41 19.24
C LEU A 61 -1.88 5.02 19.99
N GLY A 62 -2.19 3.72 20.08
CA GLY A 62 -3.43 3.25 20.70
C GLY A 62 -4.69 3.68 19.94
N VAL A 63 -4.63 3.79 18.62
CA VAL A 63 -5.75 4.27 17.77
C VAL A 63 -6.28 3.15 16.86
N PRO A 64 -7.54 3.25 16.39
CA PRO A 64 -8.08 2.28 15.45
C PRO A 64 -7.25 2.19 14.16
N PHE A 65 -7.16 0.98 13.61
CA PHE A 65 -6.56 0.71 12.32
C PHE A 65 -7.55 -0.04 11.43
N ALA A 66 -8.08 0.62 10.41
CA ALA A 66 -9.11 0.07 9.53
C ALA A 66 -8.61 -0.22 8.11
N TRP A 67 -7.29 -0.16 7.88
CA TRP A 67 -6.74 -0.41 6.56
C TRP A 67 -6.77 -1.89 6.20
N LYS A 68 -6.89 -2.16 4.90
CA LYS A 68 -6.87 -3.50 4.31
C LYS A 68 -5.70 -3.62 3.36
N LEU A 69 -5.10 -4.82 3.30
CA LEU A 69 -4.07 -5.17 2.34
C LEU A 69 -4.61 -6.27 1.43
N VAL A 70 -4.73 -5.98 0.14
CA VAL A 70 -5.23 -6.94 -0.86
C VAL A 70 -4.16 -7.14 -1.92
N THR A 71 -3.83 -8.40 -2.21
CA THR A 71 -2.88 -8.76 -3.28
C THR A 71 -3.64 -9.51 -4.38
N LEU A 72 -3.46 -9.10 -5.63
CA LEU A 72 -4.06 -9.71 -6.80
C LEU A 72 -3.07 -10.71 -7.43
N PRO A 73 -3.38 -12.01 -7.45
CA PRO A 73 -2.49 -13.02 -8.02
C PRO A 73 -2.24 -12.80 -9.51
N GLY A 74 -1.00 -12.97 -9.95
CA GLY A 74 -0.62 -12.87 -11.38
C GLY A 74 -0.72 -11.48 -12.01
N VAL A 75 -0.95 -10.42 -11.21
CA VAL A 75 -1.08 -9.05 -11.70
C VAL A 75 0.21 -8.27 -11.47
N GLY A 76 0.80 -7.74 -12.53
CA GLY A 76 1.96 -6.84 -12.46
C GLY A 76 1.58 -5.35 -12.42
N HIS A 77 2.44 -4.50 -12.97
CA HIS A 77 2.22 -3.05 -13.03
C HIS A 77 1.19 -2.63 -14.11
N SER A 78 -0.08 -3.05 -13.95
CA SER A 78 -1.14 -2.91 -14.96
C SER A 78 -2.39 -2.19 -14.44
N HIS A 79 -2.53 -0.91 -14.78
CA HIS A 79 -3.72 -0.10 -14.45
C HIS A 79 -5.03 -0.79 -14.85
N ARG A 80 -5.07 -1.41 -16.04
CA ARG A 80 -6.27 -2.11 -16.54
C ARG A 80 -6.64 -3.31 -15.69
N ALA A 81 -5.66 -4.11 -15.28
CA ALA A 81 -5.92 -5.30 -14.44
C ALA A 81 -6.30 -4.92 -13.00
N MET A 82 -5.79 -3.78 -12.49
CA MET A 82 -6.10 -3.29 -11.15
C MET A 82 -7.48 -2.63 -11.05
N ALA A 83 -7.95 -1.97 -12.12
CA ALA A 83 -9.14 -1.11 -12.09
C ALA A 83 -10.44 -1.84 -11.74
N GLY A 84 -10.67 -3.03 -12.31
CA GLY A 84 -11.89 -3.82 -12.02
C GLY A 84 -11.98 -4.23 -10.55
N PRO A 85 -10.95 -4.89 -9.99
CA PRO A 85 -10.89 -5.20 -8.56
C PRO A 85 -10.98 -3.95 -7.67
N ALA A 86 -10.31 -2.85 -8.02
CA ALA A 86 -10.39 -1.59 -7.28
C ALA A 86 -11.83 -1.03 -7.25
N ALA A 87 -12.53 -1.02 -8.38
CA ALA A 87 -13.92 -0.58 -8.45
C ALA A 87 -14.83 -1.46 -7.58
N ARG A 88 -14.62 -2.79 -7.57
CA ARG A 88 -15.38 -3.70 -6.72
C ARG A 88 -15.12 -3.46 -5.22
N ILE A 89 -13.90 -3.11 -4.84
CA ILE A 89 -13.55 -2.77 -3.45
C ILE A 89 -14.17 -1.43 -3.03
N LEU A 90 -14.24 -0.45 -3.94
CA LEU A 90 -14.70 0.90 -3.64
C LEU A 90 -16.22 1.06 -3.71
N LEU A 91 -16.88 0.32 -4.60
CA LEU A 91 -18.31 0.49 -4.94
C LEU A 91 -19.18 -0.71 -4.57
N GLY A 92 -18.57 -1.85 -4.23
CA GLY A 92 -19.26 -3.08 -3.82
C GLY A 92 -19.37 -3.18 -2.32
#